data_AF-A0A0R1USP0-F1
#
_entry.id   AF-A0A0R1USP0-F1
#
_cell.length_a   1.000
_cell.length_b   1.000
_cell.length_c   1.000
_cell.angle_alpha   90.00
_cell.angle_beta   90.00
_cell.angle_gamma   90.00
#
_symmetry.space_group_name_H-M   'P 1'
#
loop_
_entity.id
_entity.type
_entity.pdbx_description
1 polymer ?
#
loop_
_entity_poly.entity_id
_entity_poly.type
_entity_poly.pdbx_seq_one_letter_code
_entity_poly.pdbx_strand_id
1 'polypeptide(L)'
;MATIVVALLIGGYAYSNHHATAKEYQAAMANGRTAIESKHYTQAESYFQNALKRRLNDKTAQRYLTQTQRYVAGENALEARHFSTAENHYVAVKNTGNGSSVLVTRAKARYKQVKGIKANVKQFKQILSKAQGENKALNYGQSNTTLDELFNNTKFRQSYYKDLYDQALALRKANNAGQTSETSSAASSSSSSADSSSSTTTSSSSASLTSSEKQAAKNYSGSNEYTVTQSQKEIDGKTITAQQIAAARKTIDAAGGNASAMSDQDIRVAMQQANKKNISLSKYTHQYLE
;
A
#
# COMPACT_ATOMS: atom_id res chain seq x y z
N MET A 1 0.62 -10.42 22.69
CA MET A 1 -0.20 -9.32 23.24
C MET A 1 0.66 -8.06 23.20
N ALA A 2 0.43 -7.16 22.24
CA ALA A 2 1.24 -5.94 22.11
C ALA A 2 0.43 -4.73 22.57
N THR A 3 0.77 -4.22 23.74
CA THR A 3 0.26 -2.98 24.32
C THR A 3 0.88 -1.79 23.60
N ILE A 4 0.08 -1.10 22.78
CA ILE A 4 0.49 0.19 22.19
C ILE A 4 0.30 1.26 23.26
N VAL A 5 1.40 1.67 23.87
CA VAL A 5 1.47 2.82 24.77
C VAL A 5 1.53 4.08 23.92
N VAL A 6 0.42 4.83 23.87
CA VAL A 6 0.39 6.17 23.27
C VAL A 6 0.86 7.15 24.36
N ALA A 7 2.09 7.64 24.23
CA ALA A 7 2.62 8.69 25.10
C ALA A 7 1.91 10.02 24.82
N LEU A 8 1.09 10.47 25.78
CA LEU A 8 0.45 11.79 25.82
C LEU A 8 1.46 12.80 26.39
N LEU A 9 2.07 13.63 25.54
CA LEU A 9 2.77 14.83 25.99
C LEU A 9 1.75 15.95 26.23
N ILE A 10 1.52 16.25 27.51
CA ILE A 10 0.60 17.28 28.00
C ILE A 10 1.38 18.59 28.12
N GLY A 11 1.15 19.53 27.20
CA GLY A 11 1.45 20.95 27.41
C GLY A 11 0.23 21.61 28.04
N GLY A 12 0.35 22.04 29.30
CA GLY A 12 -0.74 22.67 30.04
C GLY A 12 -0.99 24.11 29.59
N TYR A 13 -2.27 24.51 29.56
CA TYR A 13 -2.69 25.87 29.89
C TYR A 13 -4.11 25.84 30.47
N ALA A 14 -4.33 26.75 31.41
CA ALA A 14 -5.31 26.71 32.47
C ALA A 14 -6.78 26.91 32.05
N TYR A 15 -7.63 26.37 32.94
CA TYR A 15 -9.05 26.55 33.21
C TYR A 15 -9.69 27.93 32.90
N SER A 16 -10.88 27.92 32.27
CA SER A 16 -12.14 28.48 32.84
C SER A 16 -13.23 28.61 31.76
N ASN A 17 -14.30 27.83 31.91
CA ASN A 17 -15.73 28.16 31.77
C ASN A 17 -16.49 26.84 31.50
N HIS A 18 -16.86 26.13 32.58
CA HIS A 18 -17.32 24.73 32.54
C HIS A 18 -18.49 24.47 31.56
N HIS A 19 -19.35 25.48 31.34
CA HIS A 19 -20.45 25.41 30.36
C HIS A 19 -19.99 25.58 28.91
N ALA A 20 -19.04 26.48 28.65
CA ALA A 20 -18.49 26.67 27.31
C ALA A 20 -17.68 25.45 26.86
N THR A 21 -16.87 24.89 27.77
CA THR A 21 -16.09 23.67 27.48
C THR A 21 -16.96 22.44 27.28
N ALA A 22 -18.08 22.32 28.00
CA ALA A 22 -19.07 21.26 27.79
C ALA A 22 -19.80 21.38 26.44
N LYS A 23 -20.24 22.59 26.06
CA LYS A 23 -20.91 22.84 24.78
C LYS A 23 -19.98 22.59 23.59
N GLU A 24 -18.72 23.04 23.68
CA GLU A 24 -17.71 22.79 22.66
C GLU A 24 -17.34 21.31 22.55
N TYR A 25 -17.25 20.58 23.67
CA TYR A 25 -17.08 19.13 23.65
C TYR A 25 -18.24 18.44 22.91
N GLN A 26 -19.49 18.81 23.24
CA GLN A 26 -20.67 18.23 22.60
C GLN A 26 -20.69 18.53 21.09
N ALA A 27 -20.38 19.77 20.70
CA ALA A 27 -20.28 20.16 19.29
C ALA A 27 -19.18 19.37 18.56
N ALA A 28 -18.00 19.24 19.16
CA ALA A 28 -16.90 18.44 18.59
C ALA A 28 -17.30 16.97 18.43
N MET A 29 -17.94 16.37 19.44
CA MET A 29 -18.44 14.98 19.34
C MET A 29 -19.52 14.82 18.26
N ALA A 30 -20.44 15.77 18.14
CA ALA A 30 -21.50 15.76 17.12
C ALA A 30 -20.93 15.92 15.70
N ASN A 31 -20.01 16.88 15.51
CA ASN A 31 -19.32 17.10 14.24
C ASN A 31 -18.47 15.89 13.84
N GLY A 32 -17.79 15.25 14.80
CA GLY A 32 -17.05 14.01 14.56
C GLY A 32 -17.94 12.87 14.06
N ARG A 33 -19.14 12.70 14.65
CA ARG A 33 -20.13 11.71 14.19
C ARG A 33 -20.67 12.04 12.79
N THR A 34 -21.01 13.30 12.55
CA THR A 34 -21.47 13.79 11.23
C THR A 34 -20.41 13.58 10.16
N ALA A 35 -19.14 13.81 10.49
CA ALA A 35 -18.01 13.56 9.60
C ALA A 35 -17.82 12.05 9.32
N ILE A 36 -18.03 11.16 10.29
CA ILE A 36 -18.09 9.70 10.05
C ILE A 36 -19.20 9.38 9.05
N GLU A 37 -20.41 9.89 9.25
CA GLU A 37 -21.55 9.65 8.37
C GLU A 37 -21.21 10.06 6.93
N SER A 38 -20.62 11.26 6.78
CA SER A 38 -20.16 11.85 5.52
C SER A 38 -18.87 11.24 4.95
N LYS A 39 -18.29 10.22 5.61
CA LYS A 39 -17.02 9.54 5.24
C LYS A 39 -15.78 10.45 5.27
N HIS A 40 -15.85 11.61 5.90
CA HIS A 40 -14.72 12.51 6.10
C HIS A 40 -13.90 12.10 7.33
N TYR A 41 -13.24 10.95 7.27
CA TYR A 41 -12.62 10.33 8.44
C TYR A 41 -11.49 11.16 9.07
N THR A 42 -10.65 11.83 8.28
CA THR A 42 -9.62 12.74 8.80
C THR A 42 -10.22 13.91 9.59
N GLN A 43 -11.33 14.47 9.10
CA GLN A 43 -12.05 15.53 9.82
C GLN A 43 -12.67 14.98 11.10
N ALA A 44 -13.26 13.78 11.05
CA ALA A 44 -13.81 13.11 12.22
C ALA A 44 -12.76 12.91 13.33
N GLU A 45 -11.56 12.44 12.97
CA GLU A 45 -10.44 12.30 13.92
C GLU A 45 -10.06 13.64 14.56
N SER A 46 -9.96 14.71 13.76
CA SER A 46 -9.67 16.05 14.27
C SER A 46 -10.73 16.52 15.27
N TYR A 47 -12.02 16.31 14.96
CA TYR A 47 -13.11 16.65 15.86
C TYR A 47 -13.05 15.85 17.17
N PHE A 48 -12.77 14.54 17.14
CA PHE A 48 -12.63 13.76 18.38
C PHE A 48 -11.38 14.11 19.19
N GLN A 49 -10.27 14.47 18.53
CA GLN A 49 -9.09 15.02 19.20
C GLN A 49 -9.42 16.35 19.89
N ASN A 50 -10.16 17.24 19.23
CA ASN A 50 -10.61 18.49 19.82
C ASN A 50 -11.55 18.24 21.02
N ALA A 51 -12.44 17.24 20.95
CA ALA A 51 -13.24 16.82 22.09
C ALA A 51 -12.35 16.37 23.28
N LEU A 52 -11.29 15.61 23.02
CA LEU A 52 -10.33 15.19 24.07
C LEU A 52 -9.51 16.36 24.64
N LYS A 53 -9.22 17.40 23.86
CA LYS A 53 -8.60 18.63 24.38
C LYS A 53 -9.50 19.37 25.37
N ARG A 54 -10.83 19.28 25.20
CA ARG A 54 -11.81 19.91 26.10
C ARG A 54 -12.17 19.03 27.30
N ARG A 55 -12.18 17.71 27.13
CA ARG A 55 -12.39 16.73 28.20
C ARG A 55 -11.30 15.66 28.13
N LEU A 56 -10.20 15.93 28.83
CA LEU A 56 -9.07 14.99 28.93
C LEU A 56 -9.56 13.66 29.50
N ASN A 57 -9.03 12.56 28.97
CA ASN A 57 -9.36 11.19 29.40
C ASN A 57 -10.84 10.78 29.24
N ASP A 58 -11.63 11.48 28.41
CA ASP A 58 -13.00 11.07 28.11
C ASP A 58 -13.02 9.76 27.31
N LYS A 59 -13.46 8.67 27.96
CA LYS A 59 -13.48 7.32 27.40
C LYS A 59 -14.32 7.21 26.13
N THR A 60 -15.34 8.05 25.97
CA THR A 60 -16.21 8.03 24.80
C THR A 60 -15.52 8.66 23.59
N ALA A 61 -14.99 9.88 23.74
CA ALA A 61 -14.23 10.56 22.69
C ALA A 61 -13.00 9.76 22.27
N GLN A 62 -12.26 9.19 23.22
CA GLN A 62 -11.12 8.32 22.92
C GLN A 62 -11.53 7.09 22.11
N ARG A 63 -12.65 6.46 22.46
CA ARG A 63 -13.16 5.31 21.73
C ARG A 63 -13.54 5.66 20.30
N TYR A 64 -14.25 6.77 20.08
CA TYR A 64 -14.61 7.24 18.74
C TYR A 64 -13.38 7.56 17.90
N LEU A 65 -12.38 8.23 18.49
CA LEU A 65 -11.11 8.51 17.84
C LEU A 65 -10.40 7.23 17.43
N THR A 66 -10.15 6.32 18.38
CA THR A 66 -9.44 5.05 18.12
C THR A 66 -10.20 4.16 17.13
N GLN A 67 -11.52 4.12 17.20
CA GLN A 67 -12.33 3.36 16.25
C GLN A 67 -12.21 3.93 14.83
N THR A 68 -12.24 5.25 14.68
CA THR A 68 -12.07 5.94 13.38
C THR A 68 -10.69 5.68 12.81
N GLN A 69 -9.64 5.85 13.60
CA GLN A 69 -8.25 5.59 13.20
C GLN A 69 -8.04 4.15 12.75
N ARG A 70 -8.60 3.17 13.47
CA ARG A 70 -8.53 1.76 13.06
C ARG A 70 -9.27 1.50 11.77
N TYR A 71 -10.42 2.15 11.54
CA TYR A 71 -11.16 2.02 10.29
C TYR A 71 -10.34 2.57 9.11
N VAL A 72 -9.75 3.76 9.27
CA VAL A 72 -8.86 4.38 8.27
C VAL A 72 -7.64 3.49 7.99
N ALA A 73 -6.99 2.95 9.03
CA ALA A 73 -5.88 2.01 8.85
C ALA A 73 -6.30 0.75 8.07
N GLY A 74 -7.53 0.27 8.27
CA GLY A 74 -8.10 -0.83 7.50
C GLY A 74 -8.31 -0.50 6.01
N GLU A 75 -8.81 0.69 5.68
CA GLU A 75 -8.97 1.15 4.30
C GLU A 75 -7.59 1.31 3.63
N ASN A 76 -6.64 1.95 4.29
CA ASN A 76 -5.27 2.11 3.79
C ASN A 76 -4.59 0.76 3.53
N ALA A 77 -4.72 -0.20 4.46
CA ALA A 77 -4.16 -1.53 4.29
C ALA A 77 -4.83 -2.30 3.13
N LEU A 78 -6.14 -2.10 2.92
CA LEU A 78 -6.86 -2.70 1.80
C LEU A 78 -6.37 -2.13 0.45
N GLU A 79 -6.20 -0.81 0.36
CA GLU A 79 -5.66 -0.14 -0.83
C GLU A 79 -4.22 -0.58 -1.14
N ALA A 80 -3.40 -0.73 -0.09
CA ALA A 80 -2.04 -1.26 -0.17
C ALA A 80 -1.99 -2.79 -0.42
N ARG A 81 -3.14 -3.46 -0.63
CA ARG A 81 -3.26 -4.92 -0.81
C ARG A 81 -2.72 -5.75 0.37
N HIS A 82 -2.55 -5.15 1.54
CA HIS A 82 -2.20 -5.80 2.80
C HIS A 82 -3.44 -6.42 3.46
N PHE A 83 -4.02 -7.43 2.81
CA PHE A 83 -5.36 -7.95 3.15
C PHE A 83 -5.47 -8.51 4.58
N SER A 84 -4.43 -9.16 5.12
CA SER A 84 -4.45 -9.66 6.50
C SER A 84 -4.48 -8.50 7.51
N THR A 85 -3.70 -7.45 7.28
CA THR A 85 -3.68 -6.24 8.12
C THR A 85 -5.02 -5.52 8.06
N ALA A 86 -5.58 -5.37 6.85
CA ALA A 86 -6.91 -4.79 6.65
C ALA A 86 -7.98 -5.58 7.42
N GLU A 87 -7.97 -6.92 7.30
CA GLU A 87 -8.90 -7.79 8.02
C GLU A 87 -8.84 -7.57 9.54
N ASN A 88 -7.63 -7.52 10.11
CA ASN A 88 -7.42 -7.31 11.54
C ASN A 88 -7.98 -5.96 12.01
N HIS A 89 -7.74 -4.89 11.24
CA HIS A 89 -8.29 -3.57 11.54
C HIS A 89 -9.82 -3.57 11.50
N TYR A 90 -10.44 -4.14 10.47
CA TYR A 90 -11.89 -4.24 10.39
C TYR A 90 -12.50 -5.12 11.49
N VAL A 91 -11.79 -6.18 11.91
CA VAL A 91 -12.20 -6.98 13.08
C VAL A 91 -12.17 -6.14 14.36
N ALA A 92 -11.12 -5.35 14.58
CA ALA A 92 -11.04 -4.47 15.74
C ALA A 92 -12.18 -3.42 15.75
N VAL A 93 -12.51 -2.84 14.59
CA VAL A 93 -13.59 -1.85 14.48
C VAL A 93 -14.97 -2.49 14.68
N LYS A 94 -15.25 -3.63 14.02
CA LYS A 94 -16.58 -4.28 14.11
C LYS A 94 -16.89 -4.82 15.50
N ASN A 95 -15.86 -5.13 16.29
CA ASN A 95 -15.97 -5.60 17.68
C ASN A 95 -15.94 -4.44 18.69
N THR A 96 -15.83 -3.19 18.24
CA THR A 96 -15.85 -2.03 19.15
C THR A 96 -17.28 -1.76 19.63
N GLY A 97 -17.57 -2.12 20.88
CA GLY A 97 -18.81 -1.75 21.57
C GLY A 97 -18.82 -0.30 22.05
N ASN A 98 -20.02 0.30 22.18
CA ASN A 98 -20.24 1.68 22.64
C ASN A 98 -19.55 2.78 21.80
N GLY A 99 -19.21 2.48 20.54
CA GLY A 99 -18.65 3.41 19.57
C GLY A 99 -19.67 3.83 18.49
N SER A 100 -19.17 4.24 17.33
CA SER A 100 -19.98 4.49 16.13
C SER A 100 -20.54 3.20 15.55
N SER A 101 -21.87 3.09 15.52
CA SER A 101 -22.59 2.00 14.84
C SER A 101 -22.37 2.01 13.32
N VAL A 102 -22.23 3.21 12.73
CA VAL A 102 -21.92 3.40 11.31
C VAL A 102 -20.58 2.74 10.95
N LEU A 103 -19.53 2.99 11.73
CA LEU A 103 -18.22 2.35 11.51
C LEU A 103 -18.28 0.84 11.75
N VAL A 104 -19.03 0.36 12.74
CA VAL A 104 -19.23 -1.09 12.96
C VAL A 104 -19.86 -1.73 11.72
N THR A 105 -20.93 -1.16 11.19
CA THR A 105 -21.63 -1.68 10.00
C THR A 105 -20.72 -1.69 8.78
N ARG A 106 -20.01 -0.59 8.52
CA ARG A 106 -19.06 -0.50 7.40
C ARG A 106 -17.90 -1.50 7.56
N ALA A 107 -17.35 -1.63 8.76
CA ALA A 107 -16.28 -2.59 9.03
C ALA A 107 -16.73 -4.04 8.87
N LYS A 108 -17.99 -4.40 9.20
CA LYS A 108 -18.55 -5.73 8.91
C LYS A 108 -18.59 -6.00 7.40
N ALA A 109 -19.02 -5.03 6.60
CA ALA A 109 -19.05 -5.15 5.15
C ALA A 109 -17.63 -5.32 4.57
N ARG A 110 -16.69 -4.45 4.98
CA ARG A 110 -15.28 -4.53 4.56
C ARG A 110 -14.59 -5.81 4.99
N TYR A 111 -14.85 -6.29 6.20
CA TYR A 111 -14.36 -7.58 6.68
C TYR A 111 -14.79 -8.74 5.76
N LYS A 112 -16.08 -8.79 5.38
CA LYS A 112 -16.58 -9.80 4.43
C LYS A 112 -15.90 -9.69 3.07
N GLN A 113 -15.76 -8.46 2.56
CA GLN A 113 -15.08 -8.19 1.29
C GLN A 113 -13.62 -8.69 1.31
N VAL A 114 -12.84 -8.32 2.33
CA VAL A 114 -11.45 -8.75 2.50
C VAL A 114 -11.33 -10.26 2.60
N LYS A 115 -12.22 -10.93 3.34
CA LYS A 115 -12.24 -12.38 3.44
C LYS A 115 -12.43 -13.04 2.08
N GLY A 116 -13.36 -12.52 1.26
CA GLY A 116 -13.55 -12.96 -0.12
C GLY A 116 -12.32 -12.71 -0.99
N ILE A 117 -11.69 -11.55 -0.86
CA ILE A 117 -10.45 -11.22 -1.58
C ILE A 117 -9.34 -12.21 -1.26
N LYS A 118 -9.09 -12.50 0.03
CA LYS A 118 -8.07 -13.46 0.47
C LYS A 118 -8.32 -14.87 -0.07
N ALA A 119 -9.59 -15.31 -0.08
CA ALA A 119 -9.95 -16.61 -0.63
C ALA A 119 -9.61 -16.70 -2.12
N ASN A 120 -9.97 -15.68 -2.90
CA ASN A 120 -9.62 -15.59 -4.32
C ASN A 120 -8.10 -15.51 -4.54
N VAL A 121 -7.36 -14.74 -3.73
CA VAL A 121 -5.89 -14.69 -3.81
C VAL A 121 -5.29 -16.09 -3.68
N LYS A 122 -5.78 -16.90 -2.72
CA LYS A 122 -5.32 -18.28 -2.55
C LYS A 122 -5.59 -19.12 -3.80
N GLN A 123 -6.80 -19.06 -4.34
CA GLN A 123 -7.20 -19.80 -5.55
C GLN A 123 -6.36 -19.38 -6.76
N PHE A 124 -6.23 -18.07 -7.00
CA PHE A 124 -5.47 -17.56 -8.14
C PHE A 124 -3.98 -17.89 -8.04
N LYS A 125 -3.40 -17.85 -6.83
CA LYS A 125 -2.02 -18.31 -6.62
C LYS A 125 -1.84 -19.80 -6.91
N GLN A 126 -2.83 -20.65 -6.61
CA GLN A 126 -2.75 -22.07 -6.92
C GLN A 126 -2.72 -22.32 -8.43
N ILE A 127 -3.61 -21.66 -9.19
CA ILE A 127 -3.65 -21.76 -10.66
C ILE A 127 -2.33 -21.23 -11.27
N LEU A 128 -1.86 -20.07 -10.79
CA LEU A 128 -0.61 -19.49 -11.27
C LEU A 128 0.60 -20.39 -10.98
N SER A 129 0.68 -20.99 -9.78
CA SER A 129 1.74 -21.95 -9.44
C SER A 129 1.69 -23.21 -10.30
N LYS A 130 0.50 -23.70 -10.64
CA LYS A 130 0.33 -24.82 -11.58
C LYS A 130 0.87 -24.46 -12.96
N ALA A 131 0.48 -23.30 -13.51
CA ALA A 131 0.98 -22.81 -14.79
C ALA A 131 2.51 -22.63 -14.79
N GLN A 132 3.10 -22.14 -13.68
CA GLN A 132 4.55 -22.04 -13.52
C GLN A 132 5.23 -23.42 -13.52
N GLY A 133 4.60 -24.44 -12.93
CA GLY A 133 5.08 -25.82 -12.98
C GLY A 133 5.09 -26.36 -14.40
N GLU A 134 4.01 -26.13 -15.15
CA GLU A 134 3.89 -26.53 -16.56
C GLU A 134 4.93 -25.83 -17.45
N ASN A 135 5.16 -24.53 -17.26
CA ASN A 135 6.24 -23.78 -17.94
C ASN A 135 7.63 -24.38 -17.66
N LYS A 136 7.93 -24.72 -16.40
CA LYS A 136 9.23 -25.33 -16.02
C LYS A 136 9.41 -26.73 -16.62
N ALA A 137 8.32 -27.44 -16.85
CA ALA A 137 8.31 -28.72 -17.54
C ALA A 137 8.29 -28.57 -19.08
N LEU A 138 8.51 -27.37 -19.61
CA LEU A 138 8.45 -27.03 -21.04
C LEU A 138 7.06 -27.26 -21.69
N ASN A 139 6.03 -27.51 -20.88
CA ASN A 139 4.66 -27.67 -21.34
C ASN A 139 3.98 -26.30 -21.53
N TYR A 140 4.53 -25.48 -22.43
CA TYR A 140 4.12 -24.07 -22.60
C TYR A 140 2.66 -23.91 -23.04
N GLY A 141 2.18 -24.79 -23.94
CA GLY A 141 0.79 -24.78 -24.38
C GLY A 141 -0.19 -25.06 -23.24
N GLN A 142 0.11 -26.07 -22.42
CA GLN A 142 -0.68 -26.41 -21.24
C GLN A 142 -0.64 -25.29 -20.18
N SER A 143 0.55 -24.69 -19.97
CA SER A 143 0.71 -23.52 -19.11
C SER A 143 -0.19 -22.36 -19.56
N ASN A 144 -0.27 -22.08 -20.86
CA ASN A 144 -1.16 -21.05 -21.41
C ASN A 144 -2.64 -21.39 -21.20
N THR A 145 -3.06 -22.64 -21.40
CA THR A 145 -4.42 -23.09 -21.09
C THR A 145 -4.77 -22.88 -19.62
N THR A 146 -3.86 -23.21 -18.69
CA THR A 146 -4.06 -22.94 -17.25
C THR A 146 -4.13 -21.44 -16.95
N LEU A 147 -3.36 -20.60 -17.66
CA LEU A 147 -3.43 -19.13 -17.51
C LEU A 147 -4.74 -18.54 -18.05
N ASP A 148 -5.36 -19.14 -19.07
CA ASP A 148 -6.65 -18.68 -19.58
C ASP A 148 -7.76 -18.83 -18.55
N GLU A 149 -7.69 -19.83 -17.65
CA GLU A 149 -8.61 -19.92 -16.50
C GLU A 149 -8.57 -18.66 -15.62
N LEU A 150 -7.39 -18.07 -15.43
CA LEU A 150 -7.24 -16.80 -14.70
C LEU A 150 -7.77 -15.63 -15.51
N PHE A 151 -7.39 -15.51 -16.78
CA PHE A 151 -7.77 -14.37 -17.61
C PHE A 151 -9.26 -14.33 -17.97
N ASN A 152 -9.93 -15.48 -18.02
CA ASN A 152 -11.38 -15.57 -18.23
C ASN A 152 -12.18 -15.26 -16.95
N ASN A 153 -11.54 -15.28 -15.79
CA ASN A 153 -12.19 -14.91 -14.54
C ASN A 153 -12.26 -13.38 -14.38
N THR A 154 -13.47 -12.80 -14.46
CA THR A 154 -13.67 -11.34 -14.33
C THR A 154 -13.20 -10.78 -12.99
N LYS A 155 -13.24 -11.58 -11.91
CA LYS A 155 -12.72 -11.14 -10.60
C LYS A 155 -11.21 -10.98 -10.62
N PHE A 156 -10.48 -11.81 -11.37
CA PHE A 156 -9.02 -11.72 -11.47
C PHE A 156 -8.54 -10.39 -12.08
N ARG A 157 -9.39 -9.73 -12.87
CA ARG A 157 -9.11 -8.41 -13.47
C ARG A 157 -9.29 -7.24 -12.50
N GLN A 158 -9.82 -7.48 -11.31
CA GLN A 158 -9.99 -6.42 -10.31
C GLN A 158 -8.63 -5.94 -9.79
N SER A 159 -8.55 -4.64 -9.44
CA SER A 159 -7.32 -3.98 -8.97
C SER A 159 -6.67 -4.63 -7.75
N TYR A 160 -7.45 -5.35 -6.93
CA TYR A 160 -6.95 -6.14 -5.80
C TYR A 160 -5.94 -7.22 -6.20
N TYR A 161 -6.04 -7.75 -7.43
CA TYR A 161 -5.22 -8.86 -7.90
C TYR A 161 -4.16 -8.44 -8.93
N LYS A 162 -3.93 -7.12 -9.10
CA LYS A 162 -3.02 -6.58 -10.13
C LYS A 162 -1.66 -7.27 -10.14
N ASP A 163 -1.06 -7.47 -8.97
CA ASP A 163 0.28 -8.07 -8.89
C ASP A 163 0.29 -9.54 -9.38
N LEU A 164 -0.80 -10.28 -9.17
CA LEU A 164 -0.96 -11.64 -9.71
C LEU A 164 -1.27 -11.61 -11.21
N TYR A 165 -2.07 -10.65 -11.66
CA TYR A 165 -2.38 -10.45 -13.08
C TYR A 165 -1.11 -10.15 -13.89
N ASP A 166 -0.24 -9.29 -13.38
CA ASP A 166 1.03 -8.95 -14.01
C ASP A 166 1.96 -10.18 -14.08
N GLN A 167 2.01 -11.00 -13.02
CA GLN A 167 2.76 -12.25 -13.02
C GLN A 167 2.23 -13.25 -14.05
N ALA A 168 0.91 -13.41 -14.16
CA ALA A 168 0.27 -14.26 -15.15
C ALA A 168 0.59 -13.79 -16.58
N LEU A 169 0.57 -12.47 -16.82
CA LEU A 169 0.88 -11.89 -18.13
C LEU A 169 2.35 -12.11 -18.51
N ALA A 170 3.27 -11.91 -17.56
CA ALA A 170 4.69 -12.17 -17.76
C ALA A 170 4.96 -13.64 -18.07
N LEU A 171 4.29 -14.57 -17.36
CA LEU A 171 4.43 -16.00 -17.62
C LEU A 171 3.91 -16.39 -19.00
N ARG A 172 2.75 -15.87 -19.42
CA ARG A 172 2.22 -16.09 -20.78
C ARG A 172 3.19 -15.60 -21.85
N LYS A 173 3.80 -14.43 -21.65
CA LYS A 173 4.83 -13.92 -22.57
C LYS A 173 6.03 -14.87 -22.65
N ALA A 174 6.48 -15.41 -21.52
CA ALA A 174 7.58 -16.38 -21.48
C ALA A 174 7.21 -17.70 -22.16
N ASN A 175 6.00 -18.23 -21.95
CA ASN A 175 5.49 -19.42 -22.63
C ASN A 175 5.51 -19.25 -24.15
N ASN A 176 4.97 -18.14 -24.65
CA ASN A 176 4.89 -17.88 -26.10
C ASN A 176 6.29 -17.79 -26.73
N ALA A 177 7.25 -17.18 -26.02
CA ALA A 177 8.64 -17.16 -26.46
C ALA A 177 9.24 -18.58 -26.51
N GLY A 178 8.98 -19.41 -25.49
CA GLY A 178 9.40 -20.81 -25.44
C GLY A 178 8.86 -21.64 -26.62
N GLN A 179 7.57 -21.51 -26.94
CA GLN A 179 6.95 -22.21 -28.08
C GLN A 179 7.56 -21.79 -29.42
N THR A 180 7.90 -20.51 -29.58
CA THR A 180 8.51 -20.00 -30.81
C THR A 180 9.93 -20.57 -30.99
N SER A 181 10.69 -20.68 -29.91
CA SER A 181 12.03 -21.28 -29.92
C SER A 181 11.99 -22.78 -30.23
N GLU A 182 11.07 -23.56 -29.65
CA GLU A 182 10.90 -24.98 -29.96
C GLU A 182 10.53 -25.22 -31.43
N THR A 183 9.66 -24.37 -31.98
CA THR A 183 9.27 -24.44 -33.41
C THR A 183 10.46 -24.14 -34.33
N SER A 184 11.34 -23.22 -33.93
CA SER A 184 12.55 -22.87 -34.70
C SER A 184 13.60 -23.98 -34.64
N SER A 185 13.76 -24.65 -33.50
CA SER A 185 14.66 -25.81 -33.36
C SER A 185 14.15 -27.05 -34.11
N ALA A 186 12.84 -27.24 -34.20
CA ALA A 186 12.23 -28.32 -34.98
C ALA A 186 12.27 -28.06 -36.50
N ALA A 187 12.30 -26.80 -36.95
CA ALA A 187 12.49 -26.47 -38.36
C ALA A 187 13.95 -26.71 -38.82
N SER A 188 14.94 -26.48 -37.94
CA SER A 188 16.36 -26.69 -38.25
C SER A 188 16.81 -28.15 -38.36
N SER A 189 16.00 -29.13 -37.92
CA SER A 189 16.30 -30.56 -38.10
C SER A 189 15.85 -31.12 -39.46
N SER A 190 15.30 -30.28 -40.36
CA SER A 190 14.82 -30.67 -41.69
C SER A 190 15.60 -30.11 -42.87
N SER A 191 16.75 -29.46 -42.66
CA SER A 191 17.62 -29.01 -43.77
C SER A 191 19.10 -29.07 -43.40
N SER A 192 19.81 -30.04 -43.98
CA SER A 192 21.27 -30.16 -43.91
C SER A 192 21.99 -29.18 -44.85
N SER A 193 23.05 -28.56 -44.31
CA SER A 193 24.35 -28.21 -44.95
C SER A 193 24.78 -26.73 -44.96
N ALA A 194 25.79 -26.47 -44.10
CA ALA A 194 26.97 -25.58 -44.20
C ALA A 194 26.84 -24.10 -44.62
N ASP A 195 27.26 -23.17 -43.74
CA ASP A 195 28.63 -22.60 -43.70
C ASP A 195 28.85 -21.73 -42.44
N SER A 196 30.10 -21.57 -42.03
CA SER A 196 30.55 -20.91 -40.79
C SER A 196 30.72 -19.41 -40.94
N SER A 197 30.50 -18.61 -39.87
CA SER A 197 31.42 -17.53 -39.43
C SER A 197 30.91 -16.74 -38.21
N SER A 198 31.67 -16.90 -37.13
CA SER A 198 32.13 -15.90 -36.13
C SER A 198 31.26 -14.68 -35.74
N SER A 199 30.88 -14.71 -34.46
CA SER A 199 30.90 -13.65 -33.42
C SER A 199 30.30 -12.26 -33.67
N THR A 200 29.41 -11.84 -32.76
CA THR A 200 29.69 -10.77 -31.78
C THR A 200 28.62 -10.81 -30.68
N THR A 201 29.01 -11.31 -29.52
CA THR A 201 28.24 -11.24 -28.28
C THR A 201 28.35 -9.84 -27.68
N THR A 202 27.29 -9.04 -27.73
CA THR A 202 27.11 -7.88 -26.85
C THR A 202 26.10 -8.23 -25.77
N SER A 203 26.61 -8.88 -24.72
CA SER A 203 25.87 -9.11 -23.49
C SER A 203 25.85 -7.83 -22.67
N SER A 204 24.80 -7.02 -22.83
CA SER A 204 24.48 -5.96 -21.87
C SER A 204 23.96 -6.61 -20.58
N SER A 205 24.85 -6.72 -19.61
CA SER A 205 24.61 -7.21 -18.26
C SER A 205 23.68 -6.28 -17.48
N SER A 206 22.37 -6.45 -17.63
CA SER A 206 21.42 -6.07 -16.58
C SER A 206 21.55 -7.11 -15.46
N ALA A 207 22.21 -6.73 -14.37
CA ALA A 207 22.50 -7.58 -13.22
C ALA A 207 21.24 -8.33 -12.75
N SER A 208 21.17 -9.62 -13.10
CA SER A 208 20.14 -10.52 -12.62
C SER A 208 20.51 -10.98 -11.21
N LEU A 209 19.59 -10.85 -10.27
CA LEU A 209 19.75 -11.33 -8.89
C LEU A 209 20.28 -12.77 -8.88
N THR A 210 21.33 -12.98 -8.10
CA THR A 210 21.93 -14.28 -7.82
C THR A 210 20.91 -15.22 -7.18
N SER A 211 21.16 -16.53 -7.26
CA SER A 211 20.30 -17.53 -6.64
C SER A 211 20.11 -17.29 -5.13
N SER A 212 21.16 -16.79 -4.46
CA SER A 212 21.14 -16.39 -3.05
C SER A 212 20.23 -15.20 -2.78
N GLU A 213 20.27 -14.16 -3.63
CA GLU A 213 19.39 -12.99 -3.54
C GLU A 213 17.93 -13.34 -3.85
N LYS A 214 17.67 -14.25 -4.79
CA LYS A 214 16.32 -14.79 -5.06
C LYS A 214 15.79 -15.60 -3.88
N GLN A 215 16.65 -16.34 -3.17
CA GLN A 215 16.26 -17.10 -1.99
C GLN A 215 15.97 -16.16 -0.81
N ALA A 216 16.79 -15.12 -0.62
CA ALA A 216 16.56 -14.07 0.37
C ALA A 216 15.25 -13.30 0.10
N ALA A 217 14.96 -12.96 -1.17
CA ALA A 217 13.70 -12.32 -1.57
C ALA A 217 12.47 -13.23 -1.39
N LYS A 218 12.62 -14.55 -1.53
CA LYS A 218 11.55 -15.53 -1.26
C LYS A 218 11.33 -15.80 0.23
N ASN A 219 12.37 -15.72 1.04
CA ASN A 219 12.33 -15.93 2.50
C ASN A 219 11.99 -14.67 3.29
N TYR A 220 12.04 -13.51 2.63
CA TYR A 220 11.57 -12.25 3.18
C TYR A 220 10.04 -12.31 3.37
N SER A 221 9.63 -12.50 4.62
CA SER A 221 8.24 -12.49 5.07
C SER A 221 7.83 -11.17 5.75
N GLY A 222 8.71 -10.17 5.70
CA GLY A 222 8.36 -8.77 5.93
C GLY A 222 7.59 -8.21 4.73
N SER A 223 6.60 -7.36 4.96
CA SER A 223 6.13 -6.47 3.91
C SER A 223 7.28 -5.54 3.56
N ASN A 224 7.58 -5.31 2.28
CA ASN A 224 8.30 -4.09 1.90
C ASN A 224 7.53 -2.94 2.54
N GLU A 225 8.12 -2.31 3.55
CA GLU A 225 7.55 -1.31 4.46
C GLU A 225 7.24 0.03 3.74
N TYR A 226 7.21 0.02 2.40
CA TYR A 226 7.22 1.17 1.52
C TYR A 226 6.20 1.09 0.37
N THR A 227 5.05 0.44 0.57
CA THR A 227 3.88 0.71 -0.29
C THR A 227 3.26 2.04 0.13
N VAL A 228 3.68 3.11 -0.55
CA VAL A 228 3.21 4.48 -0.36
C VAL A 228 1.67 4.55 -0.46
N THR A 229 1.02 4.84 0.66
CA THR A 229 -0.44 4.96 0.79
C THR A 229 -0.96 6.22 0.07
N GLN A 230 -2.23 6.26 -0.35
CA GLN A 230 -2.81 7.40 -1.06
C GLN A 230 -2.71 8.72 -0.26
N SER A 231 -2.83 8.65 1.08
CA SER A 231 -2.61 9.79 1.99
C SER A 231 -1.15 10.28 2.05
N GLN A 232 -0.20 9.45 1.63
CA GLN A 232 1.21 9.83 1.46
C GLN A 232 1.49 10.37 0.04
N LYS A 233 0.58 10.13 -0.92
CA LYS A 233 0.70 10.66 -2.30
C LYS A 233 0.14 12.06 -2.45
N GLU A 234 -0.55 12.60 -1.45
CA GLU A 234 -1.28 13.86 -1.57
C GLU A 234 -0.79 14.93 -0.59
N ILE A 235 -0.74 16.18 -1.04
CA ILE A 235 -0.65 17.38 -0.21
C ILE A 235 -1.94 18.16 -0.45
N ASP A 236 -2.69 18.46 0.61
CA ASP A 236 -3.97 19.20 0.55
C ASP A 236 -4.99 18.60 -0.44
N GLY A 237 -5.03 17.27 -0.54
CA GLY A 237 -5.93 16.54 -1.46
C GLY A 237 -5.51 16.56 -2.93
N LYS A 238 -4.27 17.00 -3.24
CA LYS A 238 -3.69 16.96 -4.59
C LYS A 238 -2.52 15.98 -4.65
N THR A 239 -2.54 15.09 -5.65
CA THR A 239 -1.47 14.11 -5.89
C THR A 239 -0.15 14.80 -6.22
N ILE A 240 0.91 14.47 -5.47
CA ILE A 240 2.29 14.85 -5.77
C ILE A 240 2.77 14.06 -6.99
N THR A 241 3.10 14.78 -8.05
CA THR A 241 3.56 14.24 -9.33
C THR A 241 5.06 13.91 -9.31
N ALA A 242 5.51 13.06 -10.24
CA ALA A 242 6.94 12.75 -10.41
C ALA A 242 7.79 14.02 -10.68
N GLN A 243 7.22 15.02 -11.37
CA GLN A 243 7.88 16.30 -11.64
C GLN A 243 8.10 17.10 -10.35
N GLN A 244 7.14 17.09 -9.43
CA GLN A 244 7.26 17.73 -8.13
C GLN A 244 8.30 17.03 -7.24
N ILE A 245 8.41 15.71 -7.33
CA ILE A 245 9.47 14.95 -6.63
C ILE A 245 10.86 15.32 -7.18
N ALA A 246 11.01 15.43 -8.50
CA ALA A 246 12.27 15.83 -9.13
C ALA A 246 12.67 17.27 -8.75
N ALA A 247 11.71 18.20 -8.66
CA ALA A 247 11.96 19.56 -8.18
C ALA A 247 12.33 19.60 -6.69
N ALA A 248 11.68 18.78 -5.87
CA ALA A 248 11.98 18.64 -4.45
C ALA A 248 13.39 18.08 -4.21
N ARG A 249 13.84 17.09 -5.01
CA ARG A 249 15.22 16.57 -5.00
C ARG A 249 16.24 17.70 -5.15
N LYS A 250 16.10 18.50 -6.21
CA LYS A 250 16.97 19.66 -6.47
C LYS A 250 16.95 20.67 -5.32
N THR A 251 15.80 20.87 -4.69
CA THR A 251 15.65 21.80 -3.56
C THR A 251 16.35 21.28 -2.30
N ILE A 252 16.30 19.97 -2.05
CA ILE A 252 16.99 19.32 -0.93
C ILE A 252 18.50 19.36 -1.14
N ASP A 253 18.98 18.98 -2.33
CA ASP A 253 20.42 19.01 -2.66
C ASP A 253 20.99 20.43 -2.59
N ALA A 254 20.26 21.43 -3.10
CA ALA A 254 20.67 22.84 -3.02
C ALA A 254 20.67 23.40 -1.59
N ALA A 255 19.89 22.80 -0.69
CA ALA A 255 19.85 23.14 0.73
C ALA A 255 20.78 22.26 1.57
N GLY A 256 21.80 21.61 0.97
CA GLY A 256 22.83 20.86 1.70
C GLY A 256 22.44 19.44 2.13
N GLY A 257 21.20 19.01 1.89
CA GLY A 257 20.77 17.64 2.18
C GLY A 257 21.20 16.65 1.08
N ASN A 258 21.22 15.36 1.39
CA ASN A 258 21.57 14.31 0.41
C ASN A 258 20.31 13.67 -0.20
N ALA A 259 19.71 14.31 -1.22
CA ALA A 259 18.51 13.77 -1.85
C ALA A 259 18.79 12.46 -2.61
N SER A 260 20.03 12.23 -3.04
CA SER A 260 20.44 11.00 -3.74
C SER A 260 20.38 9.76 -2.84
N ALA A 261 20.53 9.93 -1.53
CA ALA A 261 20.33 8.89 -0.52
C ALA A 261 18.84 8.68 -0.15
N MET A 262 17.94 9.57 -0.59
CA MET A 262 16.52 9.54 -0.25
C MET A 262 15.67 8.85 -1.33
N SER A 263 14.74 8.00 -0.89
CA SER A 263 13.74 7.41 -1.78
C SER A 263 12.68 8.45 -2.21
N ASP A 264 11.95 8.18 -3.29
CA ASP A 264 10.80 9.00 -3.71
C ASP A 264 9.71 9.12 -2.63
N GLN A 265 9.73 8.20 -1.66
CA GLN A 265 8.83 8.25 -0.52
C GLN A 265 9.33 9.21 0.56
N ASP A 266 10.62 9.19 0.86
CA ASP A 266 11.22 10.09 1.86
C ASP A 266 11.06 11.55 1.43
N ILE A 267 11.18 11.81 0.14
CA ILE A 267 10.97 13.15 -0.43
C ILE A 267 9.50 13.57 -0.34
N ARG A 268 8.58 12.64 -0.55
CA ARG A 268 7.15 12.88 -0.36
C ARG A 268 6.83 13.23 1.09
N VAL A 269 7.38 12.47 2.03
CA VAL A 269 7.23 12.70 3.47
C VAL A 269 7.83 14.07 3.84
N ALA A 270 9.02 14.41 3.33
CA ALA A 270 9.64 15.72 3.56
C ALA A 270 8.75 16.88 3.07
N MET A 271 8.19 16.76 1.86
CA MET A 271 7.24 17.74 1.32
C MET A 271 5.97 17.87 2.17
N GLN A 272 5.41 16.74 2.62
CA GLN A 272 4.22 16.73 3.49
C GLN A 272 4.49 17.36 4.86
N GLN A 273 5.65 17.08 5.45
CA GLN A 273 6.01 17.59 6.76
C GLN A 273 6.37 19.08 6.73
N ALA A 274 7.02 19.54 5.66
CA ALA A 274 7.24 20.95 5.39
C ALA A 274 5.90 21.71 5.29
N ASN A 275 4.93 21.18 4.53
CA ASN A 275 3.60 21.78 4.40
C ASN A 275 2.83 21.78 5.74
N LYS A 276 2.82 20.66 6.47
CA LYS A 276 2.17 20.54 7.79
C LYS A 276 2.73 21.54 8.82
N LYS A 277 4.02 21.87 8.71
CA LYS A 277 4.71 22.85 9.57
C LYS A 277 4.63 24.28 9.04
N ASN A 278 3.99 24.52 7.89
CA ASN A 278 3.96 25.81 7.19
C ASN A 278 5.36 26.41 6.97
N ILE A 279 6.34 25.59 6.58
CA ILE A 279 7.70 26.03 6.25
C ILE A 279 8.12 25.54 4.87
N SER A 280 9.03 26.26 4.21
CA SER A 280 9.59 25.86 2.92
C SER A 280 10.38 24.56 3.03
N LEU A 281 10.42 23.75 1.96
CA LEU A 281 11.21 22.52 1.91
C LEU A 281 12.70 22.76 2.19
N SER A 282 13.30 23.85 1.69
CA SER A 282 14.70 24.20 1.97
C SER A 282 14.94 24.43 3.48
N LYS A 283 14.09 25.22 4.15
CA LYS A 283 14.15 25.40 5.61
C LYS A 283 13.93 24.09 6.38
N TYR A 284 13.03 23.24 5.89
CA TYR A 284 12.83 21.90 6.47
C TYR A 284 14.09 21.04 6.34
N THR A 285 14.78 21.10 5.21
CA THR A 285 16.03 20.38 4.98
C THR A 285 17.11 20.78 5.98
N HIS A 286 17.44 22.06 6.10
CA HIS A 286 18.46 22.53 7.05
C HIS A 286 18.15 22.18 8.52
N GLN A 287 16.87 22.10 8.88
CA GLN A 287 16.47 21.91 10.27
C GLN A 287 16.30 20.43 10.66
N TYR A 288 16.09 19.54 9.69
CA TYR A 288 15.63 18.18 9.97
C TYR A 288 16.22 17.08 9.06
N LEU A 289 16.98 17.41 8.02
CA LEU A 289 17.51 16.44 7.03
C LEU A 289 19.05 16.53 6.83
N GLU A 290 19.74 17.36 7.61
CA GLU A 290 21.22 17.36 7.69
C GLU A 290 21.75 16.35 8.72
#